data_AF-A0A4Y2R5Q1-F1
#
_entry.id   AF-A0A4Y2R5Q1-F1
#
_cell.length_a   1.000
_cell.length_b   1.000
_cell.length_c   1.000
_cell.angle_alpha   90.00
_cell.angle_beta   90.00
_cell.angle_gamma   90.00
#
_symmetry.space_group_name_H-M   'P 1'
#
loop_
_entity.id
_entity.type
_entity.pdbx_description
1 polymer ?
#
loop_
_entity_poly.entity_id
_entity_poly.type
_entity_poly.pdbx_seq_one_letter_code
_entity_poly.pdbx_strand_id
1 'polypeptide(L)'
;HVGDLGNIECDDHGVANIVFSDDVASLKGPYSIIGKAIVIHALTDDYGLGGNEESLRTGNAGTRLACCVIEKVDKLPIRAYKAIKTAKQYQN
;
A
#
# COMPACT_ATOMS: atom_id res chain seq x y z
N HIS A 1 -9.03 0.02 8.99
CA HIS A 1 -9.20 -1.40 8.59
C HIS A 1 -7.84 -2.09 8.46
N VAL A 2 -7.78 -3.42 8.33
CA VAL A 2 -6.49 -4.16 8.12
C VAL A 2 -5.81 -3.75 6.81
N GLY A 3 -6.58 -3.34 5.81
CA GLY A 3 -6.06 -2.93 4.50
C GLY A 3 -5.74 -1.45 4.36
N ASP A 4 -5.90 -0.65 5.42
CA ASP A 4 -5.68 0.79 5.35
C ASP A 4 -4.19 1.07 5.61
N LEU A 5 -3.45 1.26 4.53
CA LEU A 5 -1.99 1.48 4.56
C LEU A 5 -1.62 2.98 4.47
N GLY A 6 -2.62 3.85 4.44
CA GLY A 6 -2.48 5.30 4.40
C GLY A 6 -2.19 5.87 3.00
N ASN A 7 -1.79 7.14 2.99
CA ASN A 7 -1.45 7.88 1.77
C ASN A 7 0.01 7.71 1.39
N ILE A 8 0.29 7.86 0.10
CA ILE A 8 1.65 7.83 -0.47
C ILE A 8 1.88 9.14 -1.22
N GLU A 9 3.13 9.62 -1.22
CA GLU A 9 3.52 10.81 -1.96
C GLU A 9 4.23 10.40 -3.25
N CYS A 10 3.87 11.06 -4.35
CA CYS A 10 4.54 10.93 -5.63
C CYS A 10 5.40 12.18 -5.86
N ASP A 11 6.54 12.00 -6.53
CA ASP A 11 7.34 13.14 -7.00
C ASP A 11 6.65 13.90 -8.16
N ASP A 12 7.28 14.99 -8.60
CA ASP A 12 6.80 15.84 -9.70
C ASP A 12 6.68 15.09 -11.06
N HIS A 13 7.19 13.87 -11.14
CA HIS A 13 7.09 12.99 -12.31
C HIS A 13 6.02 11.90 -12.14
N GLY A 14 5.28 11.90 -11.03
CA GLY A 14 4.26 10.91 -10.73
C GLY A 14 4.82 9.57 -10.26
N VAL A 15 6.06 9.53 -9.78
CA VAL A 15 6.72 8.31 -9.30
C VAL A 15 6.68 8.26 -7.77
N ALA A 16 6.18 7.16 -7.21
CA ALA A 16 6.25 6.85 -5.78
C ALA A 16 7.24 5.69 -5.53
N ASN A 17 8.37 5.98 -4.87
CA ASN A 17 9.33 4.99 -4.41
C ASN A 17 9.30 4.92 -2.87
N ILE A 18 8.38 4.13 -2.33
CA ILE A 18 8.08 4.10 -0.90
C ILE A 18 8.52 2.81 -0.23
N VAL A 19 8.83 2.94 1.06
CA VAL A 19 9.13 1.83 1.96
C VAL A 19 8.44 2.16 3.27
N PHE A 20 7.55 1.28 3.70
CA PHE A 20 6.83 1.44 4.96
C PHE A 20 6.73 0.08 5.66
N SER A 21 6.36 0.14 6.94
CA SER A 21 6.05 -1.01 7.77
C SER A 21 4.61 -0.89 8.26
N ASP A 22 3.92 -2.03 8.34
CA ASP A 22 2.59 -2.11 8.92
C ASP A 22 2.56 -3.27 9.93
N ASP A 23 1.89 -3.05 11.05
CA ASP A 23 1.85 -3.99 12.18
C ASP A 23 0.55 -4.81 12.23
N VAL A 24 -0.42 -4.51 11.37
CA VAL A 24 -1.75 -5.13 11.38
C VAL A 24 -1.87 -6.20 10.29
N ALA A 25 -1.50 -5.83 9.07
CA ALA A 25 -1.47 -6.69 7.91
C ALA A 25 -0.36 -7.74 8.06
N SER A 26 -0.70 -9.00 7.81
CA SER A 26 0.25 -10.11 7.95
C SER A 26 0.34 -10.95 6.69
N LEU A 27 1.41 -11.74 6.56
CA LEU A 27 1.55 -12.73 5.48
C LEU A 27 1.12 -14.14 5.92
N LYS A 28 0.57 -14.27 7.14
CA LYS A 28 0.09 -15.52 7.74
C LYS A 28 -1.05 -15.27 8.73
N GLY A 29 -1.77 -16.33 9.10
CA GLY A 29 -2.82 -16.25 10.12
C GLY A 29 -4.08 -15.52 9.66
N PRO A 30 -4.97 -15.12 10.60
CA PRO A 30 -6.30 -14.59 10.28
C PRO A 30 -6.28 -13.23 9.57
N TYR A 31 -5.23 -12.42 9.76
CA TYR A 31 -5.03 -11.14 9.07
C TYR A 31 -4.13 -11.26 7.83
N SER A 32 -4.01 -12.48 7.28
CA SER A 32 -3.22 -12.73 6.09
C SER A 32 -3.75 -11.93 4.89
N ILE A 33 -2.88 -11.14 4.25
CA ILE A 33 -3.18 -10.40 3.01
C ILE A 33 -2.78 -11.16 1.75
N ILE A 34 -2.17 -12.34 1.86
CA ILE A 34 -1.88 -13.20 0.71
C ILE A 34 -3.19 -13.55 -0.02
N GLY A 35 -3.19 -13.42 -1.35
CA GLY A 35 -4.35 -13.62 -2.22
C GLY A 35 -5.32 -12.44 -2.24
N LYS A 36 -5.06 -11.37 -1.48
CA LYS A 36 -5.77 -10.09 -1.61
C LYS A 36 -5.05 -9.18 -2.62
N ALA A 37 -5.49 -7.94 -2.76
CA ALA A 37 -4.89 -6.98 -3.66
C ALA A 37 -4.41 -5.71 -2.94
N ILE A 38 -3.32 -5.13 -3.43
CA ILE A 38 -2.95 -3.73 -3.19
C ILE A 38 -3.69 -2.89 -4.23
N VAL A 39 -4.23 -1.74 -3.81
CA VAL A 39 -4.97 -0.81 -4.68
C VAL A 39 -4.41 0.59 -4.51
N ILE A 40 -4.14 1.27 -5.63
CA ILE A 40 -3.79 2.69 -5.65
C ILE A 40 -5.02 3.48 -6.05
N HIS A 41 -5.33 4.52 -5.28
CA HIS A 41 -6.51 5.36 -5.44
C HIS A 41 -6.16 6.70 -6.11
N ALA A 42 -7.17 7.34 -6.71
CA ALA A 42 -7.00 8.56 -7.50
C ALA A 42 -6.92 9.85 -6.66
N LEU A 43 -7.50 9.83 -5.45
CA LEU A 43 -7.54 10.96 -4.53
C LEU A 43 -6.90 10.57 -3.20
N THR A 44 -6.52 11.58 -2.43
CA THR A 44 -6.00 11.42 -1.06
C THR A 44 -7.08 10.84 -0.15
N ASP A 45 -6.72 9.82 0.62
CA ASP A 45 -7.54 9.26 1.70
C ASP A 45 -7.66 10.29 2.85
N ASP A 46 -8.88 10.54 3.30
CA ASP A 46 -9.21 11.51 4.35
C ASP A 46 -9.17 10.93 5.77
N TYR A 47 -8.74 9.67 5.92
CA TYR A 47 -8.63 8.92 7.17
C TYR A 47 -9.94 8.74 7.94
N GLY A 48 -11.10 8.82 7.27
CA GLY A 48 -12.39 8.75 7.94
C GLY A 48 -12.82 10.07 8.59
N LEU A 49 -12.13 11.18 8.29
CA LEU A 49 -12.34 12.48 8.92
C LEU A 49 -13.16 13.46 8.06
N GLY A 50 -13.66 13.01 6.90
CA GLY A 50 -14.46 13.81 5.96
C GLY A 50 -15.92 14.03 6.36
N GLY A 51 -16.39 13.38 7.44
CA GLY A 51 -17.71 13.63 8.02
C GLY A 51 -18.90 13.08 7.21
N ASN A 52 -18.66 12.13 6.31
CA ASN A 52 -19.69 11.46 5.50
C ASN A 52 -19.51 9.93 5.50
N GLU A 53 -20.49 9.19 5.00
CA GLU A 53 -20.46 7.71 5.03
C GLU A 53 -19.29 7.14 4.23
N GLU A 54 -18.98 7.72 3.07
CA GLU A 54 -17.89 7.26 2.21
C GLU A 54 -16.52 7.46 2.86
N SER A 55 -16.35 8.50 3.66
CA SER A 55 -15.13 8.73 4.47
C SER A 55 -14.85 7.54 5.38
N LEU A 56 -15.86 7.06 6.13
CA LEU A 56 -15.72 5.93 7.04
C LEU A 56 -15.47 4.59 6.32
N ARG A 57 -15.87 4.50 5.05
CA ARG A 57 -15.81 3.26 4.26
C ARG A 57 -14.56 3.14 3.41
N THR A 58 -14.17 4.23 2.76
CA THR A 58 -13.14 4.24 1.71
C THR A 58 -12.19 5.43 1.80
N GLY A 59 -12.30 6.25 2.85
CA GLY A 59 -11.48 7.45 3.03
C GLY A 59 -11.74 8.52 1.96
N ASN A 60 -12.85 8.47 1.22
CA ASN A 60 -13.08 9.34 0.05
C ASN A 60 -11.94 9.34 -0.99
N ALA A 61 -11.15 8.25 -1.07
CA ALA A 61 -9.97 8.18 -1.93
C ALA A 61 -10.29 8.09 -3.44
N GLY A 62 -11.57 8.07 -3.82
CA GLY A 62 -11.99 8.06 -5.22
C GLY A 62 -11.70 6.75 -5.96
N THR A 63 -11.59 6.82 -7.29
CA THR A 63 -11.51 5.64 -8.16
C THR A 63 -10.20 4.87 -8.00
N ARG A 64 -10.23 3.57 -8.28
CA ARG A 64 -9.05 2.68 -8.24
C ARG A 64 -8.24 2.83 -9.52
N LEU A 65 -7.07 3.45 -9.44
CA LEU A 65 -6.18 3.66 -10.59
C LEU A 65 -5.49 2.37 -11.02
N ALA A 66 -5.04 1.57 -10.06
CA ALA A 66 -4.34 0.32 -10.32
C ALA A 66 -4.56 -0.65 -9.16
N CYS A 67 -4.44 -1.95 -9.45
CA CYS A 67 -4.44 -2.99 -8.44
C CYS A 67 -3.54 -4.15 -8.83
N CYS A 68 -3.01 -4.85 -7.83
CA CYS A 68 -2.21 -6.06 -8.03
C CYS A 68 -2.45 -7.07 -6.92
N VAL A 69 -2.48 -8.36 -7.27
CA VAL A 69 -2.64 -9.45 -6.29
C VAL A 69 -1.33 -9.67 -5.53
N ILE A 70 -1.45 -9.88 -4.22
CA ILE A 70 -0.33 -10.19 -3.34
C ILE A 70 -0.14 -11.70 -3.32
N GLU A 71 0.96 -12.17 -3.90
CA GLU A 71 1.27 -13.60 -3.99
C GLU A 71 2.55 -13.96 -3.23
N LYS A 72 2.63 -15.22 -2.79
CA LYS A 72 3.87 -15.78 -2.27
C LYS A 72 4.80 -16.05 -3.44
N VAL A 73 6.07 -15.67 -3.27
CA VAL A 73 7.13 -15.97 -4.24
C VAL A 73 8.24 -16.76 -3.54
N ASP A 74 8.69 -17.84 -4.15
CA ASP A 74 9.82 -18.63 -3.63
C ASP A 74 11.15 -17.88 -3.79
N LYS A 75 11.22 -17.01 -4.80
CA LYS A 75 12.34 -16.09 -5.05
C LYS A 75 11.80 -14.73 -5.44
N LEU A 76 12.35 -13.68 -4.84
CA LEU A 76 12.03 -12.31 -5.24
C LEU A 76 12.50 -12.05 -6.69
N PRO A 77 11.68 -11.40 -7.53
CA PRO A 77 12.15 -10.95 -8.83
C PRO A 77 13.31 -9.97 -8.67
N ILE A 78 14.29 -10.04 -9.57
CA ILE A 78 15.55 -9.25 -9.50
C ILE A 78 15.28 -7.75 -9.32
N ARG A 79 14.21 -7.23 -9.92
CA ARG A 79 13.82 -5.81 -9.79
C ARG A 79 13.38 -5.45 -8.36
N ALA A 80 12.60 -6.30 -7.70
CA ALA A 80 12.19 -6.10 -6.30
C ALA A 80 13.39 -6.19 -5.35
N TYR A 81 14.33 -7.11 -5.62
CA TYR A 81 15.55 -7.25 -4.80
C TYR A 81 16.40 -5.98 -4.76
N LYS A 82 16.54 -5.27 -5.90
CA LYS A 82 17.27 -3.99 -5.95
C LYS A 82 16.55 -2.90 -5.15
N ALA A 83 15.23 -2.76 -5.33
CA ALA A 83 14.44 -1.77 -4.60
C ALA A 83 14.54 -1.98 -3.07
N ILE A 84 14.47 -3.23 -2.59
CA ILE A 84 14.61 -3.56 -1.15
C ILE A 84 16.02 -3.27 -0.63
N LYS A 85 17.07 -3.47 -1.43
CA LYS A 85 18.44 -3.11 -1.02
C LYS A 85 18.62 -1.59 -0.88
N THR A 86 18.10 -0.83 -1.84
CA THR A 86 18.13 0.63 -1.80
C THR A 86 17.32 1.16 -0.62
N ALA A 87 16.11 0.64 -0.40
CA ALA A 87 15.26 0.93 0.76
C ALA A 87 15.97 0.80 2.12
N LYS A 88 16.69 -0.32 2.32
CA LYS A 88 17.44 -0.57 3.56
C LYS A 88 18.62 0.38 3.77
N GLN A 89 19.16 0.99 2.71
CA GLN A 89 20.22 1.98 2.80
C GLN A 89 19.70 3.33 3.32
N TYR A 90 18.42 3.65 3.10
CA TYR A 90 17.77 4.89 3.57
C TYR A 90 17.11 4.75 4.96
N GLN A 91 17.20 3.58 5.60
CA GLN A 91 16.74 3.36 6.98
C GLN A 91 17.87 3.47 8.03
N ASN A 92 19.04 4.00 7.66
CA ASN A 92 20.17 4.28 8.56
C ASN A 92 20.42 5.79 8.69
#